data_AF-A0A5A7NL21-F1
#
_entry.id   AF-A0A5A7NL21-F1
#
_cell.length_a   1.000
_cell.length_b   1.000
_cell.length_c   1.000
_cell.angle_alpha   90.00
_cell.angle_beta   90.00
_cell.angle_gamma   90.00
#
_symmetry.space_group_name_H-M   'P 1'
#
loop_
_entity.id
_entity.type
_entity.pdbx_description
1 polymer ?
#
loop_
_entity_poly.entity_id
_entity_poly.type
_entity_poly.pdbx_seq_one_letter_code
_entity_poly.pdbx_strand_id
1 'polypeptide(L)'
;MKMASIILGVLGALAVGFLGMKWMSDFGSLNEMERLAAQAQLAAQGGSLDKMITASFIMIAGFFVGLAGVFMSLKERYALAGGLMLGAGILPPLFAPQTFIFTALLIAAGVVAFIAHSKRNAAHA
;
A
#
# COMPACT_ATOMS: atom_id res chain seq x y z
N MET A 1 -12.46 -7.00 -16.20
CA MET A 1 -12.23 -5.99 -15.13
C MET A 1 -11.97 -6.65 -13.78
N LYS A 2 -12.78 -7.63 -13.36
CA LYS A 2 -12.53 -8.46 -12.17
C LYS A 2 -11.11 -9.05 -12.12
N MET A 3 -10.68 -9.73 -13.19
CA MET A 3 -9.32 -10.32 -13.24
C MET A 3 -8.22 -9.27 -13.17
N ALA A 4 -8.43 -8.08 -13.75
CA ALA A 4 -7.45 -7.00 -13.70
C ALA A 4 -7.30 -6.44 -12.28
N SER A 5 -8.38 -6.21 -11.53
CA SER A 5 -8.29 -5.75 -10.13
C SER A 5 -7.66 -6.80 -9.23
N ILE A 6 -7.91 -8.09 -9.49
CA ILE A 6 -7.30 -9.19 -8.73
C ILE A 6 -5.80 -9.25 -8.99
N ILE A 7 -5.37 -9.29 -10.26
CA ILE A 7 -3.95 -9.39 -10.61
C ILE A 7 -3.18 -8.16 -10.08
N LEU A 8 -3.69 -6.95 -10.33
CA LEU A 8 -3.07 -5.73 -9.82
C LEU A 8 -3.08 -5.67 -8.29
N GLY A 9 -4.17 -6.14 -7.65
CA GLY A 9 -4.28 -6.15 -6.21
C GLY A 9 -3.31 -7.13 -5.55
N VAL A 10 -3.12 -8.33 -6.12
CA VAL A 10 -2.14 -9.30 -5.61
C VAL A 10 -0.71 -8.79 -5.80
N LEU A 11 -0.37 -8.32 -7.00
CA LEU A 11 0.97 -7.79 -7.27
C LEU A 11 1.27 -6.56 -6.41
N GLY A 12 0.30 -5.65 -6.27
CA GLY A 12 0.43 -4.47 -5.42
C GLY A 12 0.56 -4.82 -3.94
N ALA A 13 -0.26 -5.75 -3.44
CA ALA A 13 -0.15 -6.20 -2.06
C ALA A 13 1.24 -6.82 -1.79
N LEU A 14 1.70 -7.72 -2.67
CA LEU A 14 3.03 -8.33 -2.53
C LEU A 14 4.16 -7.30 -2.59
N ALA A 15 4.10 -6.35 -3.52
CA ALA A 15 5.10 -5.30 -3.64
C ALA A 15 5.17 -4.40 -2.38
N VAL A 16 4.01 -4.00 -1.87
CA VAL A 16 3.92 -3.19 -0.65
C VAL A 16 4.34 -3.97 0.59
N GLY A 17 3.90 -5.22 0.73
CA GLY A 17 4.29 -6.08 1.83
C GLY A 17 5.79 -6.35 1.85
N PHE A 18 6.39 -6.66 0.69
CA PHE A 18 7.82 -6.87 0.54
C PHE A 18 8.62 -5.63 0.95
N LEU A 19 8.25 -4.44 0.46
CA LEU A 19 8.96 -3.21 0.83
C LEU A 19 8.81 -2.90 2.32
N GLY A 20 7.62 -3.06 2.89
CA GLY A 20 7.38 -2.84 4.31
C GLY A 20 8.23 -3.76 5.20
N MET A 21 8.32 -5.06 4.86
CA MET A 21 9.19 -6.00 5.57
C MET A 21 10.67 -5.67 5.40
N LYS A 22 11.09 -5.29 4.19
CA LYS A 22 12.48 -4.89 3.91
C LYS A 22 12.89 -3.69 4.76
N TRP A 23 12.10 -2.61 4.74
CA TRP A 23 12.39 -1.42 5.54
C TRP A 23 12.42 -1.72 7.03
N MET A 24 11.48 -2.53 7.53
CA MET A 24 11.48 -2.91 8.94
C MET A 24 12.72 -3.71 9.34
N SER A 25 13.19 -4.60 8.46
CA SER A 25 14.46 -5.33 8.64
C SER A 25 15.66 -4.37 8.63
N ASP A 26 15.70 -3.45 7.66
CA ASP A 26 16.79 -2.48 7.53
C ASP A 26 16.86 -1.60 8.79
N PHE A 27 15.73 -1.06 9.26
CA PHE A 27 15.67 -0.23 10.48
C PHE A 27 15.93 -1.02 11.76
N GLY A 28 15.51 -2.29 11.82
CA GLY A 28 15.74 -3.16 12.98
C GLY A 28 17.21 -3.60 13.13
N SER A 29 18.00 -3.48 12.07
CA SER A 29 19.43 -3.85 12.06
C SER A 29 20.37 -2.70 12.46
N LEU A 30 19.86 -1.48 12.61
CA LEU A 30 20.66 -0.30 12.94
C LEU A 30 21.02 -0.27 14.42
N ASN A 31 22.30 -0.08 14.72
CA ASN A 31 22.76 0.25 16.07
C ASN A 31 22.35 1.68 16.45
N GLU A 32 22.35 1.99 17.75
CA GLU A 32 21.87 3.29 18.26
C GLU A 32 22.63 4.49 17.67
N MET A 33 23.93 4.34 17.44
CA MET A 33 24.77 5.36 16.79
C MET A 33 24.41 5.53 15.29
N GLU A 34 24.10 4.44 14.58
CA GLU A 34 23.68 4.47 13.17
C GLU A 34 22.27 5.04 13.01
N ARG A 35 21.39 4.76 13.97
CA ARG A 35 20.03 5.32 14.01
C ARG A 35 20.06 6.84 14.18
N LEU A 36 20.92 7.35 15.07
CA LEU A 36 21.12 8.79 15.25
C LEU A 36 21.71 9.45 13.99
N ALA A 37 22.69 8.79 13.35
CA ALA A 37 23.26 9.27 12.09
C ALA A 37 22.23 9.31 10.96
N ALA A 38 21.43 8.23 10.79
CA ALA A 38 20.36 8.15 9.81
C ALA A 38 19.28 9.20 10.07
N GLN A 39 18.90 9.42 11.32
CA GLN A 39 17.93 10.44 11.72
C GLN A 39 18.44 11.86 11.40
N ALA A 40 19.70 12.16 11.70
CA ALA A 40 20.32 13.44 11.37
C ALA A 40 20.41 13.68 9.85
N GLN A 41 20.79 12.65 9.09
CA GLN A 41 20.88 12.71 7.63
C GLN A 41 19.52 12.87 6.95
N LEU A 42 18.49 12.21 7.48
CA LEU A 42 17.10 12.37 7.03
C LEU A 42 16.56 13.76 7.38
N ALA A 43 16.83 14.25 8.59
CA ALA A 43 16.42 15.59 9.02
C ALA A 43 17.04 16.69 8.13
N ALA A 44 18.30 16.54 7.73
CA ALA A 44 18.96 17.45 6.80
C ALA A 44 18.30 17.48 5.41
N GLN A 45 17.63 16.39 5.02
CA GLN A 45 16.88 16.26 3.76
C GLN A 45 15.37 16.56 3.93
N GLY A 46 14.94 17.06 5.10
CA GLY A 46 13.53 17.32 5.42
C GLY A 46 12.68 16.06 5.67
N GLY A 47 13.33 14.90 5.79
CA GLY A 47 12.71 13.60 6.09
C GLY A 47 12.66 13.29 7.58
N SER A 48 11.98 12.19 7.92
CA SER A 48 11.91 11.67 9.30
C SER A 48 11.97 10.15 9.27
N LEU A 49 12.94 9.60 10.02
CA LEU A 49 13.10 8.16 10.18
C LEU A 49 11.86 7.52 10.84
N ASP A 50 11.26 8.20 11.83
CA ASP A 50 10.04 7.73 12.49
C ASP A 50 8.85 7.64 11.53
N LYS A 51 8.74 8.59 10.58
CA LYS A 51 7.73 8.51 9.52
C LYS A 51 7.97 7.33 8.59
N MET A 52 9.23 7.01 8.27
CA MET A 52 9.57 5.84 7.44
C MET A 52 9.28 4.51 8.17
N ILE A 53 9.57 4.43 9.48
CA ILE A 53 9.20 3.29 10.32
C ILE A 53 7.68 3.13 10.36
N THR A 54 6.95 4.21 10.60
CA THR A 54 5.47 4.21 10.59
C THR A 54 4.92 3.76 9.25
N ALA A 55 5.46 4.27 8.13
CA ALA A 55 5.09 3.85 6.79
C ALA A 55 5.31 2.34 6.61
N SER A 56 6.41 1.78 7.12
CA SER A 56 6.72 0.34 7.02
C SER A 56 5.63 -0.51 7.68
N PHE A 57 5.20 -0.15 8.89
CA PHE A 57 4.10 -0.83 9.58
C PHE A 57 2.78 -0.72 8.80
N ILE A 58 2.47 0.47 8.27
CA ILE A 58 1.27 0.68 7.45
C ILE A 58 1.34 -0.14 6.17
N MET A 59 2.51 -0.28 5.54
CA MET A 59 2.68 -1.12 4.34
C MET A 59 2.47 -2.60 4.65
N ILE A 60 3.00 -3.09 5.79
CA ILE A 60 2.76 -4.47 6.23
C ILE A 60 1.27 -4.70 6.52
N ALA A 61 0.62 -3.78 7.24
CA ALA A 61 -0.84 -3.85 7.43
C ALA A 61 -1.60 -3.76 6.09
N GLY A 62 -1.11 -2.90 5.20
CA GLY A 62 -1.61 -2.68 3.84
C GLY A 62 -1.53 -3.91 2.96
N PHE A 63 -0.55 -4.80 3.17
CA PHE A 63 -0.52 -6.11 2.51
C PHE A 63 -1.75 -6.95 2.86
N PHE A 64 -2.09 -7.09 4.15
CA PHE A 64 -3.27 -7.83 4.59
C PHE A 64 -4.57 -7.16 4.13
N VAL A 65 -4.66 -5.84 4.23
CA VAL A 65 -5.81 -5.05 3.74
C VAL A 65 -5.96 -5.16 2.22
N GLY A 66 -4.86 -5.13 1.48
CA GLY A 66 -4.82 -5.32 0.04
C GLY A 66 -5.32 -6.70 -0.36
N LEU A 67 -4.85 -7.76 0.32
CA LEU A 67 -5.35 -9.13 0.13
C LEU A 67 -6.85 -9.27 0.47
N ALA A 68 -7.31 -8.62 1.54
CA ALA A 68 -8.73 -8.56 1.85
C ALA A 68 -9.52 -7.86 0.72
N GLY A 69 -8.99 -6.80 0.13
CA GLY A 69 -9.55 -6.15 -1.05
C GLY A 69 -9.62 -7.08 -2.28
N VAL A 70 -8.57 -7.86 -2.53
CA VAL A 70 -8.57 -8.89 -3.59
C VAL A 70 -9.67 -9.92 -3.35
N PHE A 71 -9.79 -10.40 -2.12
CA PHE A 71 -10.84 -11.35 -1.73
C PHE A 71 -12.26 -10.76 -1.90
N MET A 72 -12.44 -9.48 -1.58
CA MET A 72 -13.71 -8.78 -1.83
C MET A 72 -14.00 -8.62 -3.33
N SER A 73 -12.97 -8.48 -4.18
CA SER A 73 -13.13 -8.48 -5.64
C SER A 73 -13.59 -9.84 -6.18
N LEU A 74 -13.13 -10.95 -5.59
CA LEU A 74 -13.60 -12.30 -5.94
C LEU A 74 -15.10 -12.48 -5.64
N LYS A 75 -15.55 -11.95 -4.50
CA LYS A 75 -16.96 -11.91 -4.09
C LYS A 75 -17.79 -10.83 -4.78
N GLU A 76 -17.23 -10.14 -5.77
CA GLU A 76 -17.90 -9.08 -6.54
C GLU A 76 -18.41 -7.92 -5.68
N ARG A 77 -17.77 -7.69 -4.53
CA ARG A 77 -18.01 -6.55 -3.64
C ARG A 77 -17.04 -5.41 -4.01
N TYR A 78 -17.16 -4.92 -5.24
CA TYR A 78 -16.19 -4.03 -5.86
C TYR A 78 -16.00 -2.67 -5.14
N ALA A 79 -17.05 -2.12 -4.51
CA ALA A 79 -16.93 -0.89 -3.71
C ALA A 79 -16.00 -1.07 -2.50
N LEU A 80 -16.20 -2.14 -1.73
CA LEU A 80 -15.38 -2.48 -0.57
C LEU A 80 -13.97 -2.85 -0.99
N ALA A 81 -13.83 -3.62 -2.09
CA ALA A 81 -12.52 -3.93 -2.65
C ALA A 81 -11.75 -2.68 -3.03
N GLY A 82 -12.39 -1.74 -3.74
CA GLY A 82 -11.82 -0.47 -4.13
C GLY A 82 -11.37 0.36 -2.93
N GLY A 83 -12.23 0.49 -1.92
CA GLY A 83 -11.92 1.22 -0.70
C GLY A 83 -10.73 0.63 0.08
N LEU A 84 -10.68 -0.70 0.23
CA LEU A 84 -9.57 -1.38 0.93
C LEU A 84 -8.25 -1.22 0.18
N MET A 85 -8.25 -1.44 -1.14
CA MET A 85 -7.04 -1.33 -1.97
C MET A 85 -6.52 0.11 -2.05
N LEU A 86 -7.42 1.09 -2.22
CA LEU A 86 -7.03 2.51 -2.22
C LEU A 86 -6.57 2.99 -0.85
N GLY A 87 -7.26 2.59 0.22
CA GLY A 87 -6.84 2.92 1.58
C GLY A 87 -5.44 2.40 1.88
N ALA A 88 -5.18 1.12 1.58
CA ALA A 88 -3.86 0.52 1.72
C ALA A 88 -2.80 1.18 0.81
N GLY A 89 -3.19 1.69 -0.36
CA GLY A 89 -2.28 2.32 -1.30
C GLY A 89 -1.94 3.79 -0.98
N ILE A 90 -2.90 4.56 -0.47
CA ILE A 90 -2.77 6.00 -0.22
C ILE A 90 -2.15 6.30 1.14
N LEU A 91 -2.37 5.46 2.15
CA LEU A 91 -1.87 5.72 3.50
C LEU A 91 -0.34 5.80 3.59
N PRO A 92 0.46 4.85 3.04
CA PRO A 92 1.93 4.92 3.20
C PRO A 92 2.58 6.18 2.60
N PRO A 93 2.20 6.66 1.40
CA PRO A 93 2.74 7.90 0.82
C PRO A 93 2.54 9.16 1.66
N LEU A 94 1.54 9.20 2.55
CA LEU A 94 1.32 10.34 3.45
C LEU A 94 2.43 10.48 4.51
N PHE A 95 3.12 9.38 4.82
CA PHE A 95 4.22 9.36 5.79
C PHE A 95 5.57 9.38 5.09
N ALA A 96 5.73 8.59 4.03
CA ALA A 96 6.96 8.49 3.27
C ALA A 96 6.64 8.55 1.76
N PRO A 97 6.77 9.73 1.10
CA PRO A 97 6.35 9.91 -0.30
C PRO A 97 6.95 8.89 -1.28
N GLN A 98 8.16 8.42 -1.00
CA GLN A 98 8.87 7.41 -1.81
C GLN A 98 8.17 6.03 -1.86
N THR A 99 7.22 5.74 -0.96
CA THR A 99 6.45 4.47 -1.02
C THR A 99 5.47 4.45 -2.19
N PHE A 100 5.18 5.59 -2.82
CA PHE A 100 4.20 5.71 -3.92
C PHE A 100 4.50 4.74 -5.07
N ILE A 101 5.77 4.50 -5.38
CA ILE A 101 6.20 3.58 -6.45
C ILE A 101 5.65 2.16 -6.22
N PHE A 102 5.65 1.71 -4.97
CA PHE A 102 5.19 0.37 -4.60
C PHE A 102 3.69 0.32 -4.34
N THR A 103 3.10 1.40 -3.84
CA THR A 103 1.66 1.47 -3.58
C THR A 103 0.82 1.81 -4.82
N ALA A 104 1.42 2.31 -5.90
CA ALA A 104 0.74 2.66 -7.15
C ALA A 104 -0.06 1.49 -7.74
N LEU A 105 0.44 0.26 -7.63
CA LEU A 105 -0.28 -0.93 -8.10
C LEU A 105 -1.57 -1.19 -7.30
N LEU A 106 -1.53 -0.97 -5.99
CA LEU A 106 -2.70 -1.06 -5.11
C LEU A 106 -3.71 0.04 -5.41
N ILE A 107 -3.24 1.27 -5.65
CA ILE A 107 -4.08 2.39 -6.08
C ILE A 107 -4.78 2.06 -7.41
N ALA A 108 -4.03 1.59 -8.41
CA ALA A 108 -4.56 1.18 -9.70
C ALA A 108 -5.58 0.04 -9.57
N ALA A 109 -5.30 -0.97 -8.74
CA ALA A 109 -6.22 -2.06 -8.46
C ALA A 109 -7.55 -1.55 -7.88
N GLY A 110 -7.49 -0.60 -6.94
CA GLY A 110 -8.66 0.00 -6.33
C GLY A 110 -9.49 0.85 -7.30
N VAL A 111 -8.83 1.63 -8.18
CA VAL A 111 -9.50 2.37 -9.26
C VAL A 111 -10.22 1.40 -10.20
N VAL A 112 -9.55 0.34 -10.65
CA VAL A 112 -10.15 -0.67 -11.53
C VAL A 112 -11.34 -1.35 -10.85
N ALA A 113 -11.28 -1.60 -9.54
CA ALA A 113 -12.41 -2.12 -8.78
C ALA A 113 -13.60 -1.14 -8.75
N PHE A 114 -13.38 0.16 -8.55
CA PHE A 114 -14.45 1.16 -8.62
C PHE A 114 -15.08 1.29 -10.01
N ILE A 115 -14.27 1.24 -11.07
CA ILE A 115 -14.80 1.22 -12.45
C ILE A 115 -15.64 -0.04 -12.67
N ALA A 116 -15.21 -1.20 -12.15
CA ALA A 116 -15.98 -2.44 -12.22
C ALA A 116 -17.33 -2.32 -11.47
N HIS A 117 -17.35 -1.63 -10.32
CA HIS A 117 -18.59 -1.35 -9.60
C HIS A 117 -19.55 -0.50 -10.44
N SER A 118 -19.06 0.62 -11.00
CA SER A 118 -19.87 1.56 -11.78
C SER A 118 -20.49 0.86 -13.00
N LYS A 119 -19.70 0.07 -13.74
CA LYS A 119 -20.22 -0.71 -14.88
C LYS A 119 -21.25 -1.75 -14.48
N ARG A 120 -21.09 -2.42 -13.32
CA ARG A 120 -22.09 -3.39 -12.85
C ARG A 120 -23.41 -2.70 -12.52
N ASN A 121 -23.37 -1.55 -11.85
CA ASN A 121 -24.59 -0.79 -11.52
C ASN A 121 -25.29 -0.27 -12.78
N ALA A 122 -24.54 0.19 -13.78
CA ALA A 122 -25.09 0.66 -15.05
C ALA A 122 -25.74 -0.45 -15.90
N ALA A 123 -25.35 -1.71 -15.73
CA ALA A 123 -25.93 -2.85 -16.43
C ALA A 123 -27.22 -3.40 -15.76
N HIS A 124 -27.52 -2.96 -14.55
CA HIS A 124 -28.73 -3.33 -13.79
C HIS A 124 -29.74 -2.18 -13.64
N ALA A 125 -29.46 -1.04 -14.28
CA ALA A 125 -30.35 0.11 -14.40
C ALA A 125 -31.06 0.05 -15.76
#